data_AF-A0A0K0FJ90-F1
#
_entry.id   AF-A0A0K0FJ90-F1
#
_cell.length_a   1.000
_cell.length_b   1.000
_cell.length_c   1.000
_cell.angle_alpha   90.00
_cell.angle_beta   90.00
_cell.angle_gamma   90.00
#
_symmetry.space_group_name_H-M   'P 1'
#
loop_
_entity.id
_entity.type
_entity.pdbx_description
1 polymer ?
#
loop_
_entity_poly.entity_id
_entity_poly.type
_entity_poly.pdbx_seq_one_letter_code
_entity_poly.pdbx_strand_id
1 'polypeptide(L)'
;MIIFCSNYFIIFIILSTLFFQYHALDNEKESSNEPEPLIQNDEDSGYIVKRDTIIDPIAEVREHEYLEKRAAKKSTSSKKPKKKTNKKPSKKPKKKKPSKYEKMKKKLKSTINTIRKKYQAKKLTHDKRLASIAQNFVDKYAEKNVKESKYKLEKNESVGALIYRNKFNQAYVPFSLWTLGAPFIDFKNPERFPAGGDFTQLIWRSTKKIGCGISYKAKTKEVITLCLLSPKGNIEGKFKENIREPKD
;
A
#
# COMPACT_ATOMS: atom_id res chain seq x y z
N MET A 1 2.08 41.40 0.77
CA MET A 1 1.50 40.14 1.29
C MET A 1 0.00 40.01 1.00
N ILE A 2 -0.54 40.68 -0.05
CA ILE A 2 -1.97 40.64 -0.41
C ILE A 2 -2.18 39.92 -1.77
N ILE A 3 -1.14 39.84 -2.61
CA ILE A 3 -1.22 39.27 -3.97
C ILE A 3 -1.35 37.72 -3.94
N PHE A 4 -0.77 37.03 -2.95
CA PHE A 4 -0.82 35.58 -2.88
C PHE A 4 -2.21 35.04 -2.51
N CYS A 5 -3.00 35.76 -1.69
CA CYS A 5 -4.37 35.35 -1.36
C CYS A 5 -5.31 35.44 -2.58
N SER A 6 -5.02 36.36 -3.51
CA SER A 6 -5.82 36.55 -4.73
C SER A 6 -5.74 35.34 -5.67
N ASN A 7 -4.54 34.75 -5.83
CA ASN A 7 -4.36 33.60 -6.72
C ASN A 7 -5.06 32.33 -6.21
N TYR A 8 -5.08 32.09 -4.89
CA TYR A 8 -5.82 30.95 -4.34
C TYR A 8 -7.34 31.13 -4.46
N PHE A 9 -7.83 32.36 -4.35
CA PHE A 9 -9.24 32.68 -4.53
C PHE A 9 -9.69 32.49 -5.98
N ILE A 10 -8.87 32.93 -6.95
CA ILE A 10 -9.13 32.72 -8.38
C ILE A 10 -9.13 31.22 -8.72
N ILE A 11 -8.16 30.45 -8.21
CA ILE A 11 -8.12 29.00 -8.41
C ILE A 11 -9.35 28.32 -7.80
N PHE A 12 -9.80 28.75 -6.62
CA PHE A 12 -11.01 28.22 -5.98
C PHE A 12 -12.28 28.51 -6.77
N ILE A 13 -12.40 29.70 -7.37
CA ILE A 13 -13.52 30.05 -8.26
C ILE A 13 -13.50 29.18 -9.52
N ILE A 14 -12.33 28.98 -10.15
CA ILE A 14 -12.21 28.15 -11.35
C ILE A 14 -12.54 26.68 -11.05
N LEU A 15 -12.08 26.15 -9.92
CA LEU A 15 -12.38 24.76 -9.54
C LEU A 15 -13.84 24.56 -9.17
N SER A 16 -14.49 25.55 -8.56
CA SER A 16 -15.91 25.46 -8.24
C SER A 16 -16.80 25.57 -9.48
N THR A 17 -16.47 26.45 -10.44
CA THR A 17 -17.20 26.51 -11.73
C THR A 17 -17.06 25.23 -12.55
N LEU A 18 -15.86 24.64 -12.62
CA LEU A 18 -15.64 23.35 -13.28
C LEU A 18 -16.39 22.21 -12.59
N PHE A 19 -16.50 22.23 -11.26
CA PHE A 19 -17.27 21.25 -10.50
C PHE A 19 -18.77 21.31 -10.81
N PHE A 20 -19.34 22.51 -10.93
CA PHE A 20 -20.76 22.68 -11.30
C PHE A 20 -21.03 22.30 -12.77
N GLN A 21 -20.12 22.65 -13.69
CA GLN A 21 -20.24 22.24 -15.10
C GLN A 21 -20.17 20.72 -15.28
N TYR A 22 -19.32 20.04 -14.50
CA TYR A 22 -19.23 18.58 -14.49
C TYR A 22 -20.54 17.92 -14.01
N HIS A 23 -21.14 18.43 -12.94
CA HIS A 23 -22.44 17.94 -12.46
C HIS A 23 -23.59 18.17 -13.46
N ALA A 24 -23.56 19.26 -14.22
CA ALA A 24 -24.55 19.51 -15.27
C ALA A 24 -24.43 18.49 -16.43
N LEU A 25 -23.20 18.12 -16.82
CA LEU A 25 -22.94 17.11 -17.86
C LEU A 25 -23.29 15.68 -17.44
N ASP A 26 -23.12 15.33 -16.17
CA ASP A 26 -23.52 14.02 -15.65
C ASP A 26 -25.05 13.85 -15.62
N ASN A 27 -25.80 14.95 -15.43
CA ASN A 27 -27.27 14.92 -15.50
C ASN A 27 -27.81 14.77 -16.94
N GLU A 28 -27.05 15.21 -17.96
CA GLU A 28 -27.46 15.07 -19.37
C GLU A 28 -27.11 13.68 -19.96
N LYS A 29 -26.12 12.97 -19.40
CA LYS A 29 -25.70 11.64 -19.87
C LYS A 29 -26.62 10.49 -19.47
N GLU A 30 -27.60 10.73 -18.59
CA GLU A 30 -28.55 9.69 -18.16
C GLU A 30 -29.74 9.52 -19.13
N SER A 31 -29.81 10.30 -20.24
CA SER A 31 -31.00 10.34 -21.12
C SER A 31 -30.85 9.74 -22.52
N SER A 32 -29.71 9.21 -22.97
CA SER A 32 -29.65 8.63 -24.33
C SER A 32 -28.69 7.45 -24.46
N ASN A 33 -29.29 6.28 -24.71
CA ASN A 33 -28.62 5.06 -25.16
C ASN A 33 -28.29 5.16 -26.65
N GLU A 34 -27.01 4.94 -27.03
CA GLU A 34 -26.49 4.05 -28.09
C GLU A 34 -25.09 4.54 -28.59
N PRO A 35 -24.10 3.66 -28.90
CA PRO A 35 -22.71 4.07 -29.10
C PRO A 35 -22.22 3.94 -30.56
N GLU A 36 -21.49 4.95 -31.09
CA GLU A 36 -20.52 4.76 -32.19
C GLU A 36 -19.56 5.99 -32.38
N PRO A 37 -18.47 5.94 -33.17
CA PRO A 37 -17.10 5.93 -32.61
C PRO A 37 -16.15 7.04 -33.13
N LEU A 38 -14.89 7.01 -32.62
CA LEU A 38 -13.68 7.77 -33.01
C LEU A 38 -13.69 9.25 -32.53
N ILE A 39 -12.62 9.85 -32.00
CA ILE A 39 -11.25 9.95 -32.52
C ILE A 39 -10.25 10.15 -31.36
N GLN A 40 -9.07 9.58 -31.56
CA GLN A 40 -7.82 9.69 -30.85
C GLN A 40 -7.35 11.15 -30.69
N ASN A 41 -7.11 11.60 -29.46
CA ASN A 41 -6.19 12.69 -29.16
C ASN A 41 -5.39 12.33 -27.90
N ASP A 42 -4.09 12.17 -28.11
CA ASP A 42 -3.06 12.05 -27.10
C ASP A 42 -2.88 13.39 -26.37
N GLU A 43 -3.05 13.42 -25.06
CA GLU A 43 -2.30 14.32 -24.19
C GLU A 43 -2.18 13.72 -22.77
N ASP A 44 -0.93 13.52 -22.39
CA ASP A 44 -0.43 12.77 -21.24
C ASP A 44 -0.68 13.52 -19.91
N SER A 45 -1.81 13.25 -19.27
CA SER A 45 -2.05 13.56 -17.86
C SER A 45 -1.69 12.37 -16.98
N GLY A 46 -0.39 12.21 -16.73
CA GLY A 46 0.22 11.12 -15.96
C GLY A 46 -0.05 11.11 -14.45
N TYR A 47 -1.28 11.35 -14.00
CA TYR A 47 -1.66 11.24 -12.58
C TYR A 47 -2.85 10.34 -12.25
N ILE A 48 -3.48 9.70 -13.24
CA ILE A 48 -4.52 8.71 -12.98
C ILE A 48 -4.16 7.40 -13.67
N VAL A 49 -3.28 6.62 -13.03
CA VAL A 49 -3.21 5.18 -13.33
C VAL A 49 -4.55 4.59 -12.90
N LYS A 50 -5.38 4.20 -13.87
CA LYS A 50 -6.64 3.47 -13.64
C LYS A 50 -6.37 2.32 -12.66
N ARG A 51 -6.95 2.40 -11.46
CA ARG A 51 -6.75 1.43 -10.36
C ARG A 51 -7.29 0.05 -10.72
N ASP A 52 -8.25 -0.01 -11.63
CA ASP A 52 -9.04 -1.20 -11.95
C ASP A 52 -8.22 -2.25 -12.72
N THR A 53 -7.11 -1.86 -13.34
CA THR A 53 -6.22 -2.78 -14.05
C THR A 53 -5.32 -3.60 -13.12
N ILE A 54 -5.34 -3.39 -11.79
CA ILE A 54 -4.30 -3.90 -10.89
C ILE A 54 -4.72 -5.18 -10.14
N ILE A 55 -5.99 -5.61 -10.14
CA ILE A 55 -6.42 -6.53 -9.08
C ILE A 55 -7.45 -7.61 -9.45
N ASP A 56 -6.97 -8.76 -9.92
CA ASP A 56 -7.73 -10.01 -10.12
C ASP A 56 -7.77 -10.91 -8.86
N PRO A 57 -8.75 -11.83 -8.71
CA PRO A 57 -8.87 -12.75 -7.57
C PRO A 57 -7.93 -13.96 -7.71
N ILE A 58 -7.42 -14.52 -6.60
CA ILE A 58 -6.59 -15.73 -6.63
C ILE A 58 -7.18 -16.82 -5.73
N ALA A 59 -7.44 -17.97 -6.37
CA ALA A 59 -7.62 -19.28 -5.76
C ALA A 59 -6.31 -19.79 -5.12
N GLU A 60 -6.46 -20.47 -4.00
CA GLU A 60 -5.43 -21.05 -3.13
C GLU A 60 -4.22 -21.68 -3.84
N VAL A 61 -3.03 -21.08 -3.71
CA VAL A 61 -1.75 -21.80 -3.83
C VAL A 61 -0.69 -21.20 -2.90
N ARG A 62 -0.54 -21.76 -1.68
CA ARG A 62 0.76 -21.91 -0.96
C ARG A 62 0.71 -22.46 0.49
N GLU A 63 -0.40 -23.06 0.94
CA GLU A 63 -0.43 -23.76 2.24
C GLU A 63 0.16 -25.19 2.18
N HIS A 64 0.02 -25.89 1.05
CA HIS A 64 0.37 -27.33 0.95
C HIS A 64 1.86 -27.65 1.07
N GLU A 65 2.75 -26.81 0.53
CA GLU A 65 4.20 -27.08 0.54
C GLU A 65 4.83 -26.97 1.95
N TYR A 66 4.14 -26.34 2.90
CA TYR A 66 4.58 -26.18 4.29
C TYR A 66 4.05 -27.28 5.21
N LEU A 67 2.90 -27.90 4.90
CA LEU A 67 2.33 -28.99 5.69
C LEU A 67 3.09 -30.30 5.46
N GLU A 68 3.53 -30.60 4.24
CA GLU A 68 4.36 -31.78 3.94
C GLU A 68 5.70 -31.75 4.70
N LYS A 69 6.33 -30.58 4.78
CA LYS A 69 7.59 -30.37 5.53
C LYS A 69 7.41 -30.48 7.04
N ARG A 70 6.19 -30.38 7.55
CA ARG A 70 5.84 -30.49 8.98
C ARG A 70 5.38 -31.90 9.36
N ALA A 71 4.74 -32.62 8.43
CA ALA A 71 4.36 -34.02 8.57
C ALA A 71 5.59 -34.95 8.53
N ALA A 72 6.56 -34.68 7.66
CA ALA A 72 7.79 -35.48 7.53
C ALA A 72 8.75 -35.39 8.74
N LYS A 73 8.49 -34.53 9.73
CA LYS A 73 9.34 -34.33 10.92
C LYS A 73 8.77 -34.92 12.22
N LYS A 74 7.59 -35.55 12.20
CA LYS A 74 6.91 -36.04 13.41
C LYS A 74 6.89 -37.56 13.60
N SER A 75 7.42 -38.35 12.68
CA SER A 75 7.60 -39.80 12.88
C SER A 75 9.08 -40.15 13.03
N THR A 76 9.37 -41.06 13.97
CA THR A 76 10.68 -41.65 14.35
C THR A 76 11.46 -40.96 15.48
N SER A 77 11.06 -41.29 16.71
CA SER A 77 11.91 -41.31 17.90
C SER A 77 12.40 -42.75 18.12
N SER A 78 13.69 -43.02 17.93
CA SER A 78 14.41 -44.14 18.58
C SER A 78 15.93 -43.90 18.58
N LYS A 79 16.62 -44.42 19.61
CA LYS A 79 17.97 -44.05 20.08
C LYS A 79 19.14 -44.77 19.35
N LYS A 80 20.18 -44.00 18.96
CA LYS A 80 21.67 -44.26 18.86
C LYS A 80 22.19 -45.43 17.96
N PRO A 81 23.44 -45.39 17.40
CA PRO A 81 24.70 -44.92 18.01
C PRO A 81 25.60 -43.96 17.18
N LYS A 82 26.62 -43.42 17.87
CA LYS A 82 27.59 -42.42 17.40
C LYS A 82 28.47 -42.96 16.25
N LYS A 83 28.53 -42.24 15.12
CA LYS A 83 29.60 -42.36 14.11
C LYS A 83 30.27 -41.00 13.92
N LYS A 84 31.60 -40.97 14.04
CA LYS A 84 32.45 -39.78 13.82
C LYS A 84 32.34 -39.36 12.34
N THR A 85 31.91 -38.13 12.08
CA THR A 85 32.06 -37.48 10.77
C THR A 85 32.50 -36.03 10.96
N ASN A 86 33.46 -35.64 10.13
CA ASN A 86 34.22 -34.40 10.19
C ASN A 86 33.35 -33.14 10.26
N LYS A 87 33.62 -32.28 11.25
CA LYS A 87 33.02 -30.95 11.38
C LYS A 87 33.50 -30.04 10.23
N LYS A 88 32.67 -29.88 9.20
CA LYS A 88 32.74 -28.73 8.30
C LYS A 88 32.29 -27.49 9.09
N PRO A 89 33.00 -26.33 9.04
CA PRO A 89 32.70 -25.22 9.94
C PRO A 89 31.29 -24.68 9.66
N SER A 90 30.44 -24.64 10.69
CA SER A 90 29.15 -23.97 10.59
C SER A 90 29.42 -22.47 10.41
N LYS A 91 29.03 -21.94 9.25
CA LYS A 91 29.10 -20.50 9.00
C LYS A 91 28.13 -19.82 9.98
N LYS A 92 28.68 -19.13 10.99
CA LYS A 92 27.95 -18.20 11.86
C LYS A 92 27.03 -17.30 11.02
N PRO A 93 25.82 -16.95 11.48
CA PRO A 93 24.94 -16.06 10.75
C PRO A 93 25.61 -14.70 10.61
N LYS A 94 26.07 -14.37 9.40
CA LYS A 94 26.64 -13.05 9.09
C LYS A 94 25.56 -12.00 9.40
N LYS A 95 25.87 -11.06 10.31
CA LYS A 95 25.05 -9.86 10.56
C LYS A 95 24.80 -9.18 9.20
N LYS A 96 23.56 -9.21 8.69
CA LYS A 96 23.19 -8.54 7.44
C LYS A 96 23.44 -7.04 7.62
N LYS A 97 24.18 -6.42 6.69
CA LYS A 97 24.33 -4.95 6.64
C LYS A 97 22.93 -4.31 6.64
N PRO A 98 22.71 -3.20 7.35
CA PRO A 98 21.42 -2.51 7.34
C PRO A 98 21.05 -2.13 5.90
N SER A 99 19.79 -2.40 5.51
CA SER A 99 19.29 -2.01 4.19
C SER A 99 19.46 -0.49 3.98
N LYS A 100 19.77 -0.09 2.75
CA LYS A 100 19.96 1.31 2.33
C LYS A 100 18.85 2.25 2.83
N TYR A 101 17.63 1.71 2.97
CA TYR A 101 16.42 2.47 3.30
C TYR A 101 15.93 2.28 4.75
N GLU A 102 16.72 1.69 5.65
CA GLU A 102 16.28 1.44 7.04
C GLU A 102 15.83 2.70 7.78
N LYS A 103 16.57 3.82 7.64
CA LYS A 103 16.18 5.11 8.24
C LYS A 103 14.82 5.59 7.72
N MET A 104 14.61 5.47 6.40
CA MET A 104 13.36 5.86 5.74
C MET A 104 12.18 5.00 6.19
N LYS A 105 12.36 3.67 6.26
CA LYS A 105 11.34 2.74 6.76
C LYS A 105 10.97 3.00 8.22
N LYS A 106 11.95 3.33 9.06
CA LYS A 106 11.69 3.75 10.46
C LYS A 106 10.89 5.04 10.52
N LYS A 107 11.24 6.05 9.71
CA LYS A 107 10.51 7.32 9.62
C LYS A 107 9.06 7.11 9.18
N LEU A 108 8.83 6.34 8.11
CA LEU A 108 7.49 5.96 7.65
C LEU A 108 6.64 5.39 8.78
N LYS A 109 7.11 4.32 9.44
CA LYS A 109 6.37 3.70 10.55
C LYS A 109 6.10 4.69 11.68
N SER A 110 7.07 5.55 12.01
CA SER A 110 6.92 6.55 13.06
C SER A 110 5.81 7.54 12.70
N THR A 111 5.83 8.09 11.49
CA THR A 111 4.80 9.02 11.01
C THR A 111 3.42 8.37 10.95
N ILE A 112 3.32 7.13 10.46
CA ILE A 112 2.07 6.35 10.49
C ILE A 112 1.56 6.24 11.94
N ASN A 113 2.42 5.94 12.90
CA ASN A 113 2.02 5.83 14.31
C ASN A 113 1.62 7.18 14.94
N THR A 114 2.18 8.29 14.48
CA THR A 114 1.72 9.64 14.87
C THR A 114 0.31 9.90 14.34
N ILE A 115 0.06 9.63 13.06
CA ILE A 115 -1.28 9.75 12.46
C ILE A 115 -2.27 8.86 13.22
N ARG A 116 -1.94 7.59 13.42
CA ARG A 116 -2.79 6.64 14.17
C ARG A 116 -3.13 7.12 15.57
N LYS A 117 -2.19 7.75 16.29
CA LYS A 117 -2.46 8.33 17.61
C LYS A 117 -3.57 9.40 17.54
N LYS A 118 -3.49 10.31 16.56
CA LYS A 118 -4.51 11.35 16.33
C LYS A 118 -5.90 10.72 16.14
N TYR A 119 -5.98 9.65 15.36
CA TYR A 119 -7.22 8.90 15.09
C TYR A 119 -7.47 7.76 16.09
N GLN A 120 -6.92 7.85 17.31
CA GLN A 120 -7.22 6.96 18.43
C GLN A 120 -6.93 5.47 18.17
N ALA A 121 -6.07 5.17 17.21
CA ALA A 121 -5.63 3.83 16.85
C ALA A 121 -4.29 3.49 17.53
N LYS A 122 -4.15 2.24 17.98
CA LYS A 122 -2.92 1.77 18.63
C LYS A 122 -1.73 1.80 17.65
N LYS A 123 -0.54 2.08 18.16
CA LYS A 123 0.71 2.05 17.38
C LYS A 123 0.91 0.68 16.72
N LEU A 124 1.30 0.67 15.46
CA LEU A 124 1.70 -0.52 14.72
C LEU A 124 3.08 -0.99 15.17
N THR A 125 3.20 -2.31 15.31
CA THR A 125 4.45 -3.01 15.62
C THR A 125 5.11 -3.49 14.33
N HIS A 126 6.45 -3.47 14.31
CA HIS A 126 7.17 -3.95 13.13
C HIS A 126 7.11 -5.47 13.05
N ASP A 127 6.70 -6.00 11.91
CA ASP A 127 6.69 -7.43 11.62
C ASP A 127 7.75 -7.77 10.56
N LYS A 128 8.70 -8.63 10.95
CA LYS A 128 9.83 -9.03 10.09
C LYS A 128 9.37 -9.82 8.86
N ARG A 129 8.31 -10.62 8.98
CA ARG A 129 7.78 -11.42 7.86
C ARG A 129 7.14 -10.50 6.83
N LEU A 130 6.25 -9.60 7.27
CA LEU A 130 5.65 -8.60 6.38
C LEU A 130 6.72 -7.74 5.70
N ALA A 131 7.75 -7.31 6.44
CA ALA A 131 8.82 -6.50 5.88
C ALA A 131 9.65 -7.28 4.84
N SER A 132 9.88 -8.57 5.07
CA SER A 132 10.59 -9.42 4.10
C SER A 132 9.76 -9.61 2.83
N ILE A 133 8.46 -9.85 2.96
CA ILE A 133 7.55 -9.98 1.81
C ILE A 133 7.52 -8.67 1.02
N ALA A 134 7.32 -7.55 1.70
CA ALA A 134 7.29 -6.24 1.07
C ALA A 134 8.60 -5.90 0.35
N GLN A 135 9.76 -6.15 0.98
CA GLN A 135 11.07 -5.91 0.39
C GLN A 135 11.33 -6.80 -0.83
N ASN A 136 11.03 -8.09 -0.73
CA ASN A 136 11.17 -9.01 -1.87
C ASN A 136 10.29 -8.57 -3.05
N PHE A 137 9.11 -8.03 -2.77
CA PHE A 137 8.22 -7.53 -3.80
C PHE A 137 8.83 -6.33 -4.54
N VAL A 138 9.24 -5.30 -3.81
CA VAL A 138 9.80 -4.09 -4.43
C VAL A 138 11.17 -4.32 -5.07
N ASP A 139 11.97 -5.26 -4.57
CA ASP A 139 13.24 -5.65 -5.18
C ASP A 139 13.02 -6.28 -6.55
N LYS A 140 12.08 -7.24 -6.65
CA LYS A 140 11.68 -7.85 -7.93
C LYS A 140 11.16 -6.80 -8.90
N TYR A 141 10.29 -5.89 -8.45
CA TYR A 141 9.80 -4.79 -9.30
C TYR A 141 10.94 -3.93 -9.86
N ALA A 142 12.01 -3.73 -9.08
CA ALA A 142 13.15 -2.89 -9.44
C ALA A 142 14.17 -3.57 -10.38
N GLU A 143 14.03 -4.87 -10.65
CA GLU A 143 14.89 -5.60 -11.60
C GLU A 143 14.74 -5.06 -13.04
N LYS A 144 15.84 -5.03 -13.80
CA LYS A 144 15.92 -4.39 -15.13
C LYS A 144 14.94 -4.98 -16.16
N ASN A 145 14.65 -6.27 -16.07
CA ASN A 145 13.91 -7.02 -17.07
C ASN A 145 12.42 -7.19 -16.74
N VAL A 146 11.94 -6.61 -15.63
CA VAL A 146 10.54 -6.74 -15.22
C VAL A 146 9.68 -5.71 -15.92
N LYS A 147 8.71 -6.19 -16.72
CA LYS A 147 7.63 -5.38 -17.28
C LYS A 147 6.59 -5.10 -16.19
N GLU A 148 6.23 -3.83 -16.01
CA GLU A 148 5.36 -3.41 -14.90
C GLU A 148 3.95 -4.02 -14.98
N SER A 149 3.43 -4.20 -16.19
CA SER A 149 2.14 -4.86 -16.42
C SER A 149 2.08 -6.30 -15.89
N LYS A 150 3.24 -6.97 -15.77
CA LYS A 150 3.34 -8.34 -15.24
C LYS A 150 3.55 -8.41 -13.73
N TYR A 151 3.74 -7.27 -13.07
CA TYR A 151 4.08 -7.23 -11.65
C TYR A 151 3.00 -6.51 -10.84
N LYS A 152 1.90 -7.21 -10.62
CA LYS A 152 0.79 -6.76 -9.76
C LYS A 152 0.97 -7.32 -8.36
N LEU A 153 0.60 -6.54 -7.35
CA LEU A 153 0.51 -7.05 -5.99
C LEU A 153 -0.74 -7.92 -5.89
N GLU A 154 -0.56 -9.21 -5.62
CA GLU A 154 -1.67 -10.15 -5.45
C GLU A 154 -2.57 -9.70 -4.29
N LYS A 155 -3.90 -9.73 -4.52
CA LYS A 155 -4.91 -9.46 -3.50
C LYS A 155 -4.75 -10.47 -2.37
N ASN A 156 -4.63 -9.99 -1.13
CA ASN A 156 -4.61 -10.84 0.06
C ASN A 156 -5.70 -10.36 1.02
N GLU A 157 -6.66 -11.23 1.34
CA GLU A 157 -7.78 -10.87 2.20
C GLU A 157 -7.34 -10.54 3.64
N SER A 158 -6.20 -11.07 4.08
CA SER A 158 -5.66 -10.89 5.43
C SER A 158 -4.63 -9.77 5.59
N VAL A 159 -4.12 -9.22 4.48
CA VAL A 159 -3.04 -8.22 4.48
C VAL A 159 -3.39 -7.01 3.62
N GLY A 160 -3.39 -5.83 4.24
CA GLY A 160 -3.53 -4.54 3.55
C GLY A 160 -2.22 -4.06 2.95
N ALA A 161 -2.30 -3.18 1.95
CA ALA A 161 -1.14 -2.64 1.26
C ALA A 161 -1.24 -1.12 1.08
N LEU A 162 -0.14 -0.43 1.31
CA LEU A 162 0.06 0.98 0.96
C LEU A 162 1.21 1.05 -0.03
N ILE A 163 0.95 1.59 -1.21
CA ILE A 163 1.93 1.69 -2.29
C ILE A 163 2.22 3.16 -2.57
N TYR A 164 3.50 3.48 -2.74
CA TYR A 164 3.91 4.81 -3.18
C TYR A 164 5.03 4.67 -4.21
N ARG A 165 4.92 5.43 -5.30
CA ARG A 165 5.90 5.50 -6.38
C ARG A 165 6.23 6.97 -6.61
N ASN A 166 7.51 7.27 -6.75
CA ASN A 166 7.97 8.61 -7.09
C ASN A 166 9.23 8.56 -7.93
N LYS A 167 9.45 9.56 -8.79
CA LYS A 167 10.72 9.70 -9.48
C LYS A 167 11.80 10.10 -8.49
N PHE A 168 13.03 9.63 -8.70
CA PHE A 168 14.15 9.83 -7.77
C PHE A 168 14.54 11.29 -7.54
N ASN A 169 14.24 12.16 -8.50
CA ASN A 169 14.48 13.60 -8.45
C ASN A 169 13.33 14.38 -7.82
N GLN A 170 12.22 13.72 -7.47
CA GLN A 170 11.09 14.32 -6.79
C GLN A 170 11.18 14.12 -5.27
N ALA A 171 10.58 15.04 -4.52
CA ALA A 171 10.47 14.91 -3.08
C ALA A 171 9.72 13.63 -2.70
N TYR A 172 10.25 12.90 -1.71
CA TYR A 172 9.61 11.70 -1.20
C TYR A 172 8.48 12.06 -0.23
N VAL A 173 7.24 12.08 -0.72
CA VAL A 173 6.04 12.55 0.00
C VAL A 173 4.88 11.53 0.00
N PRO A 174 5.10 10.30 0.51
CA PRO A 174 4.08 9.24 0.48
C PRO A 174 2.80 9.61 1.22
N PHE A 175 2.91 10.40 2.29
CA PHE A 175 1.76 10.79 3.08
C PHE A 175 0.83 11.76 2.33
N SER A 176 1.36 12.60 1.44
CA SER A 176 0.51 13.46 0.60
C SER A 176 -0.46 12.65 -0.25
N LEU A 177 -0.07 11.43 -0.66
CA LEU A 177 -0.93 10.49 -1.38
C LEU A 177 -1.81 9.69 -0.41
N TRP A 178 -1.19 9.04 0.59
CA TRP A 178 -1.90 8.12 1.47
C TRP A 178 -2.93 8.79 2.39
N THR A 179 -2.88 10.12 2.57
CA THR A 179 -3.87 10.87 3.36
C THR A 179 -4.89 11.64 2.51
N LEU A 180 -4.87 11.52 1.17
CA LEU A 180 -5.84 12.22 0.30
C LEU A 180 -7.29 11.92 0.66
N GLY A 181 -7.55 10.70 1.16
CA GLY A 181 -8.88 10.26 1.56
C GLY A 181 -9.41 10.90 2.85
N ALA A 182 -8.58 11.60 3.63
CA ALA A 182 -8.96 12.07 4.96
C ALA A 182 -10.15 13.05 4.99
N PRO A 183 -10.27 14.03 4.08
CA PRO A 183 -11.40 14.95 4.08
C PRO A 183 -12.74 14.29 3.73
N PHE A 184 -12.72 13.11 3.09
CA PHE A 184 -13.90 12.44 2.58
C PHE A 184 -14.50 11.41 3.56
N ILE A 185 -13.97 11.33 4.78
CA ILE A 185 -14.50 10.42 5.81
C ILE A 185 -15.68 11.09 6.52
N ASP A 186 -16.88 10.56 6.33
CA ASP A 186 -17.99 10.80 7.25
C ASP A 186 -17.79 9.96 8.51
N PHE A 187 -17.24 10.56 9.57
CA PHE A 187 -17.01 9.86 10.84
C PHE A 187 -18.31 9.45 11.55
N LYS A 188 -19.45 10.06 11.22
CA LYS A 188 -20.77 9.65 11.76
C LYS A 188 -21.29 8.43 11.02
N ASN A 189 -21.07 8.34 9.71
CA ASN A 189 -21.49 7.22 8.86
C ASN A 189 -20.33 6.65 8.02
N PRO A 190 -19.30 6.05 8.63
CA PRO A 190 -18.05 5.70 7.94
C PRO A 190 -18.17 4.52 6.95
N GLU A 191 -19.35 3.91 6.81
CA GLU A 191 -19.66 2.83 5.87
C GLU A 191 -20.18 3.34 4.51
N ARG A 192 -20.61 4.60 4.41
CA ARG A 192 -21.48 5.07 3.30
C ARG A 192 -20.76 5.19 1.93
N PHE A 193 -19.43 5.22 1.92
CA PHE A 193 -18.61 5.45 0.73
C PHE A 193 -17.33 4.61 0.81
N PRO A 194 -16.50 4.50 -0.24
CA PRO A 194 -15.14 3.94 -0.12
C PRO A 194 -14.17 4.78 0.77
N ALA A 195 -14.75 5.58 1.68
CA ALA A 195 -14.38 6.09 3.00
C ALA A 195 -12.94 6.52 3.28
N GLY A 196 -12.07 6.65 2.29
CA GLY A 196 -10.73 7.22 2.44
C GLY A 196 -9.58 6.34 1.96
N GLY A 197 -9.84 5.15 1.39
CA GLY A 197 -8.85 4.32 0.72
C GLY A 197 -7.59 4.01 1.56
N ASP A 198 -6.43 4.48 1.11
CA ASP A 198 -5.16 4.30 1.83
C ASP A 198 -5.20 4.92 3.24
N PHE A 199 -5.96 5.98 3.42
CA PHE A 199 -6.04 6.69 4.69
C PHE A 199 -6.75 5.87 5.76
N THR A 200 -7.89 5.25 5.45
CA THR A 200 -8.58 4.34 6.38
C THR A 200 -7.73 3.12 6.70
N GLN A 201 -6.99 2.60 5.73
CA GLN A 201 -6.05 1.52 5.95
C GLN A 201 -4.91 1.91 6.93
N LEU A 202 -4.44 3.17 6.88
CA LEU A 202 -3.46 3.71 7.82
C LEU A 202 -4.00 3.78 9.25
N ILE A 203 -5.23 4.28 9.43
CA ILE A 203 -5.83 4.53 10.75
C ILE A 203 -6.66 3.37 11.30
N TRP A 204 -6.78 2.27 10.56
CA TRP A 204 -7.59 1.12 10.94
C TRP A 204 -7.23 0.58 12.34
N ARG A 205 -8.16 0.68 13.30
CA ARG A 205 -7.91 0.41 14.72
C ARG A 205 -7.44 -1.02 14.99
N SER A 206 -8.01 -2.00 14.30
CA SER A 206 -7.72 -3.43 14.50
C SER A 206 -6.41 -3.88 13.86
N THR A 207 -5.81 -3.08 12.98
CA THR A 207 -4.49 -3.37 12.39
C THR A 207 -3.41 -3.26 13.47
N LYS A 208 -2.52 -4.26 13.56
CA LYS A 208 -1.52 -4.37 14.65
C LYS A 208 -0.08 -4.32 14.15
N LYS A 209 0.16 -4.75 12.92
CA LYS A 209 1.49 -5.04 12.39
C LYS A 209 1.73 -4.32 11.09
N ILE A 210 2.98 -3.92 10.86
CA ILE A 210 3.44 -3.31 9.63
C ILE A 210 4.83 -3.82 9.23
N GLY A 211 5.03 -4.04 7.94
CA GLY A 211 6.35 -4.28 7.36
C GLY A 211 6.47 -3.58 6.02
N CYS A 212 7.56 -2.86 5.79
CA CYS A 212 7.75 -2.08 4.57
C CYS A 212 9.02 -2.51 3.80
N GLY A 213 8.94 -2.40 2.48
CA GLY A 213 10.04 -2.53 1.53
C GLY A 213 10.19 -1.25 0.71
N ILE A 214 11.43 -0.88 0.40
CA ILE A 214 11.74 0.26 -0.48
C ILE A 214 12.87 -0.14 -1.43
N SER A 215 12.70 0.13 -2.72
CA SER A 215 13.69 -0.16 -3.75
C SER A 215 13.72 0.92 -4.83
N TYR A 216 14.88 1.07 -5.47
CA TYR A 216 15.09 1.99 -6.57
C TYR A 216 15.22 1.23 -7.88
N LYS A 217 14.34 1.52 -8.84
CA LYS A 217 14.36 0.96 -10.19
C LYS A 217 15.18 1.88 -11.09
N ALA A 218 16.42 1.46 -11.37
CA ALA A 218 17.36 2.27 -12.16
C ALA A 218 16.85 2.59 -13.58
N LYS A 219 16.14 1.65 -14.21
CA LYS A 219 15.62 1.79 -15.58
C LYS A 219 14.67 2.97 -15.73
N THR A 220 13.72 3.12 -14.81
CA THR A 220 12.69 4.19 -14.84
C THR A 220 13.02 5.36 -13.90
N LYS A 221 14.18 5.26 -13.22
CA LYS A 221 14.64 6.14 -12.16
C LYS A 221 13.56 6.40 -11.09
N GLU A 222 12.89 5.34 -10.66
CA GLU A 222 11.77 5.40 -9.73
C GLU A 222 12.13 4.78 -8.38
N VAL A 223 11.63 5.37 -7.30
CA VAL A 223 11.61 4.74 -5.98
C VAL A 223 10.21 4.18 -5.76
N ILE A 224 10.14 2.88 -5.46
CA ILE A 224 8.90 2.21 -5.06
C ILE A 224 8.95 1.91 -3.56
N THR A 225 7.85 2.18 -2.88
CA THR A 225 7.61 1.84 -1.48
C THR A 225 6.36 0.98 -1.39
N LEU A 226 6.45 -0.12 -0.64
CA LEU A 226 5.32 -0.94 -0.27
C LEU A 226 5.33 -1.12 1.25
N CYS A 227 4.24 -0.79 1.92
CA CYS A 227 4.01 -1.15 3.32
C CYS A 227 2.82 -2.11 3.41
N LEU A 228 3.06 -3.29 3.99
CA LEU A 228 2.04 -4.30 4.26
C LEU A 228 1.56 -4.20 5.70
N LEU A 229 0.25 -4.31 5.88
CA LEU A 229 -0.45 -4.13 7.15
C LEU A 229 -1.27 -5.36 7.50
N SER A 230 -1.20 -5.81 8.75
CA SER A 230 -1.97 -6.98 9.20
C SER A 230 -2.54 -6.80 10.62
N PRO A 231 -3.79 -7.24 10.87
CA PRO A 231 -4.80 -7.65 9.88
C PRO A 231 -5.12 -6.55 8.84
N LYS A 232 -5.69 -6.92 7.70
CA LYS A 232 -6.15 -5.98 6.66
C LYS A 232 -7.15 -4.98 7.26
N GLY A 233 -7.14 -3.76 6.74
CA GLY A 233 -8.18 -2.77 6.99
C GLY A 233 -9.20 -2.73 5.86
N ASN A 234 -10.05 -1.71 5.87
CA ASN A 234 -11.03 -1.46 4.81
C ASN A 234 -11.90 -2.70 4.53
N ILE A 235 -12.37 -3.32 5.61
CA ILE A 235 -13.29 -4.43 5.57
C ILE A 235 -14.70 -3.84 5.65
N GLU A 236 -15.53 -4.15 4.67
CA GLU A 236 -16.93 -3.73 4.61
C GLU A 236 -17.69 -4.17 5.87
N GLY A 237 -18.54 -3.29 6.40
CA GLY A 237 -19.30 -3.53 7.63
C GLY A 237 -18.46 -3.47 8.92
N LYS A 238 -17.18 -3.08 8.82
CA LYS A 238 -16.25 -2.96 9.95
C LYS A 238 -15.64 -1.56 10.09
N PHE A 239 -16.10 -0.56 9.36
CA PHE A 239 -15.60 0.81 9.46
C PHE A 239 -16.02 1.46 10.79
N LYS A 240 -17.27 1.28 11.23
CA LYS A 240 -17.79 1.89 12.48
C LYS A 240 -16.98 1.51 13.73
N GLU A 241 -16.43 0.30 13.79
CA GLU A 241 -15.59 -0.16 14.91
C GLU A 241 -14.12 0.27 14.77
N ASN A 242 -13.64 0.55 13.55
CA ASN A 242 -12.23 0.76 13.24
C ASN A 242 -11.83 2.20 12.91
N ILE A 243 -12.77 3.05 12.51
CA ILE A 243 -12.54 4.45 12.16
C ILE A 243 -13.08 5.32 13.29
N ARG A 244 -12.24 6.21 13.79
CA ARG A 244 -12.55 7.17 14.86
C ARG A 244 -12.19 8.55 14.39
N GLU A 245 -12.93 9.55 14.84
CA GLU A 245 -12.62 10.95 14.62
C GLU A 245 -11.25 11.32 15.24
N PRO A 246 -10.57 12.34 14.70
CA PRO A 246 -9.33 12.82 15.29
C PRO A 246 -9.59 13.41 16.68
N LYS A 247 -8.67 13.17 17.61
CA LYS A 247 -8.56 13.92 18.87
C LYS A 247 -7.34 14.81 18.84
N ASP A 248 -7.51 16.01 19.39
CA ASP A 248 -6.44 16.97 19.65
C ASP A 248 -5.53 16.51 20.80
#